data_AF-A0A2G9N085-F1
#
_entry.id   AF-A0A2G9N085-F1
#
_cell.length_a   1.000
_cell.length_b   1.000
_cell.length_c   1.000
_cell.angle_alpha   90.00
_cell.angle_beta   90.00
_cell.angle_gamma   90.00
#
_symmetry.space_group_name_H-M   'P 1'
#
loop_
_entity.id
_entity.type
_entity.pdbx_description
1 polymer ?
#
loop_
_entity_poly.entity_id
_entity_poly.type
_entity_poly.pdbx_seq_one_letter_code
_entity_poly.pdbx_strand_id
1 'polypeptide(L)' 'MASSPTVLDSDFRYIDKKGNLLRTRTELTISQMLSFLDEDYEYDYKLSLKNGSSVTIDFKTKKGLIEVIDNDED' A
#
# COMPACT_ATOMS: atom_id res chain seq x y z
N MET A 1 30.54 24.36 -6.88
CA MET A 1 30.11 23.29 -5.95
C MET A 1 28.95 22.60 -6.63
N ALA A 2 29.06 21.31 -6.96
CA ALA A 2 27.92 20.57 -7.50
C ALA A 2 26.91 20.39 -6.36
N SER A 3 25.72 20.96 -6.49
CA SER A 3 24.63 20.71 -5.55
C SER A 3 24.18 19.27 -5.72
N SER A 4 24.35 18.44 -4.70
CA SER A 4 23.74 17.12 -4.68
C SER A 4 22.23 17.28 -4.85
N PRO A 5 21.58 16.50 -5.74
CA PRO A 5 20.14 16.59 -5.92
C PRO A 5 19.43 16.21 -4.62
N THR A 6 18.38 16.96 -4.28
CA THR A 6 17.46 16.60 -3.19
C THR A 6 16.72 15.34 -3.60
N VAL A 7 16.80 14.29 -2.78
CA VAL A 7 16.04 13.05 -2.98
C VAL A 7 14.68 13.19 -2.30
N LEU A 8 13.61 12.91 -3.04
CA LEU A 8 12.23 12.94 -2.58
C LEU A 8 11.71 11.53 -2.29
N ASP A 9 10.60 11.44 -1.55
CA ASP A 9 9.97 10.15 -1.26
C ASP A 9 9.50 9.45 -2.56
N SER A 10 9.03 10.23 -3.53
CA SER A 10 8.64 9.77 -4.87
C SER A 10 9.77 9.18 -5.70
N ASP A 11 11.03 9.38 -5.29
CA ASP A 11 12.19 8.77 -5.96
C ASP A 11 12.40 7.31 -5.52
N PHE A 12 11.72 6.85 -4.46
CA PHE A 12 11.82 5.49 -3.95
C PHE A 12 10.77 4.57 -4.57
N ARG A 13 11.13 3.29 -4.72
CA ARG A 13 10.19 2.22 -5.02
C ARG A 13 10.00 1.36 -3.78
N TYR A 14 8.75 1.19 -3.37
CA TYR A 14 8.40 0.38 -2.22
C TYR A 14 8.02 -1.01 -2.68
N ILE A 15 8.91 -1.99 -2.46
CA ILE A 15 8.70 -3.37 -2.87
C ILE A 15 8.59 -4.23 -1.62
N ASP A 16 7.47 -4.94 -1.46
CA ASP A 16 7.28 -5.84 -0.33
C ASP A 16 7.91 -7.22 -0.55
N LYS A 17 7.79 -8.11 0.45
CA LYS A 17 8.33 -9.49 0.37
C LYS A 17 7.60 -10.37 -0.65
N LYS A 18 6.39 -10.00 -1.06
CA LYS A 18 5.59 -10.70 -2.07
C LYS A 18 5.90 -10.19 -3.50
N GLY A 19 6.69 -9.11 -3.63
CA GLY A 19 7.04 -8.49 -4.90
C GLY A 19 6.03 -7.44 -5.37
N ASN A 20 5.09 -7.02 -4.52
CA ASN A 20 4.15 -5.95 -4.85
C ASN A 20 4.89 -4.61 -4.87
N LEU A 21 4.57 -3.78 -5.88
CA LEU A 21 5.01 -2.38 -5.91
C LEU A 21 3.95 -1.52 -5.22
N LEU A 22 4.30 -1.04 -4.04
CA LEU A 22 3.45 -0.22 -3.18
C LEU A 22 3.63 1.26 -3.52
N ARG A 23 2.56 2.03 -3.31
CA ARG A 23 2.50 3.47 -3.60
C ARG A 23 3.26 4.27 -2.56
N THR A 24 3.19 3.87 -1.29
CA THR A 24 3.71 4.69 -0.19
C THR A 24 4.55 3.90 0.81
N ARG A 25 5.35 4.64 1.59
CA ARG A 25 6.12 4.06 2.70
C ARG A 25 5.22 3.48 3.78
N THR A 26 4.04 4.08 3.97
CA THR A 26 3.04 3.63 4.94
C THR A 26 2.51 2.27 4.54
N GLU A 27 2.11 2.10 3.27
CA GLU A 27 1.72 0.81 2.72
C GLU A 27 2.84 -0.24 2.89
N LEU A 28 4.11 0.12 2.64
CA LEU A 28 5.23 -0.80 2.86
C LEU A 28 5.34 -1.25 4.31
N THR A 29 5.19 -0.32 5.25
CA THR A 29 5.26 -0.64 6.68
C THR A 29 4.13 -1.60 7.09
N ILE A 30 2.92 -1.38 6.58
CA ILE A 30 1.78 -2.27 6.81
C ILE A 30 2.02 -3.66 6.21
N SER A 31 2.52 -3.73 4.97
CA SER A 31 2.85 -5.00 4.31
C SER A 31 3.89 -5.82 5.10
N GLN A 32 4.88 -5.15 5.70
CA GLN A 32 5.90 -5.77 6.54
C GLN A 32 5.32 -6.24 7.87
N MET A 33 4.41 -5.48 8.48
CA MET A 33 3.69 -5.88 9.68
C MET A 33 2.83 -7.13 9.42
N LEU A 34 2.04 -7.15 8.34
CA LEU A 34 1.22 -8.30 7.95
C LEU A 34 2.10 -9.54 7.71
N SER A 35 3.21 -9.36 6.97
CA SER A 35 4.20 -10.42 6.76
C SER A 35 4.83 -10.93 8.05
N PHE A 36 5.11 -10.04 9.03
CA PHE A 36 5.67 -10.42 10.32
C PHE A 36 4.68 -11.24 11.16
N LEU A 37 3.39 -10.92 11.08
CA LEU A 37 2.31 -11.61 11.78
C LEU A 37 1.88 -12.92 11.08
N ASP A 38 2.52 -13.30 9.98
CA ASP A 38 2.10 -14.43 9.11
C ASP A 38 0.65 -14.29 8.61
N GLU A 39 0.20 -13.04 8.41
CA GLU A 39 -1.10 -12.72 7.85
C GLU A 39 -0.99 -12.53 6.34
N ASP A 40 -1.60 -13.42 5.58
CA ASP A 40 -1.67 -13.29 4.13
C ASP A 40 -2.65 -12.18 3.71
N TYR A 41 -2.31 -11.48 2.64
CA TYR A 41 -3.05 -10.35 2.12
C TYR A 41 -3.02 -10.26 0.59
N GLU A 42 -4.07 -9.68 0.03
CA GLU A 42 -4.16 -9.25 -1.37
C GLU A 42 -4.01 -7.73 -1.39
N TYR A 43 -2.99 -7.24 -2.10
CA TYR A 43 -2.77 -5.81 -2.30
C TYR A 43 -3.59 -5.32 -3.50
N ASP A 44 -4.04 -4.06 -3.48
CA ASP A 44 -4.82 -3.43 -4.55
C ASP A 44 -6.16 -4.15 -4.84
N TYR A 45 -6.87 -4.51 -3.77
CA TYR A 45 -8.09 -5.31 -3.85
C TYR A 45 -9.27 -4.50 -4.37
N LYS A 46 -9.80 -4.88 -5.54
CA LYS A 46 -10.99 -4.27 -6.11
C LYS A 46 -12.27 -4.85 -5.50
N LEU A 47 -12.98 -4.04 -4.71
CA LEU A 47 -14.26 -4.36 -4.10
C LEU A 47 -15.43 -3.83 -4.96
N SER A 48 -16.31 -4.73 -5.39
CA SER A 48 -17.59 -4.35 -6.03
C SER A 48 -18.66 -4.06 -4.98
N LEU A 49 -19.28 -2.88 -5.09
CA LEU A 49 -20.39 -2.44 -4.25
C LEU A 49 -21.74 -2.83 -4.87
N LYS A 50 -22.78 -2.94 -4.03
CA LYS A 50 -24.12 -3.40 -4.45
C LYS A 50 -24.81 -2.47 -5.46
N ASN A 51 -24.41 -1.21 -5.51
CA ASN A 51 -24.89 -0.20 -6.46
C ASN A 51 -24.21 -0.32 -7.84
N GLY A 52 -23.32 -1.30 -8.03
CA GLY A 52 -22.59 -1.52 -9.29
C GLY A 52 -21.29 -0.73 -9.43
N SER A 53 -20.95 0.15 -8.49
CA SER A 53 -19.64 0.82 -8.49
C SER A 53 -18.56 -0.09 -7.88
N SER A 54 -17.30 0.25 -8.09
CA SER A 54 -16.17 -0.43 -7.44
C SER A 54 -15.28 0.57 -6.72
N VAL A 55 -14.75 0.15 -5.57
CA VAL A 55 -13.70 0.85 -4.84
C VAL A 55 -12.49 -0.07 -4.77
N THR A 56 -11.30 0.51 -4.82
CA THR A 56 -10.05 -0.20 -4.58
C THR A 56 -9.70 -0.04 -3.11
N ILE A 57 -9.28 -1.13 -2.46
CA ILE A 57 -8.84 -1.15 -1.08
C ILE A 57 -7.39 -1.62 -1.04
N ASP A 58 -6.55 -0.98 -0.25
CA ASP A 58 -5.11 -1.27 -0.27
C ASP A 58 -4.79 -2.71 0.12
N PHE A 59 -5.31 -3.20 1.25
CA PHE A 59 -5.05 -4.56 1.70
C PHE A 59 -6.34 -5.28 2.09
N LYS A 60 -6.58 -6.42 1.44
CA LYS A 60 -7.56 -7.40 1.89
C LYS A 60 -6.87 -8.55 2.59
N THR A 61 -7.26 -8.81 3.83
CA THR A 61 -6.83 -9.96 4.63
C THR A 61 -8.00 -10.92 4.84
N LYS A 62 -7.74 -12.07 5.46
CA LYS A 62 -8.80 -12.98 5.92
C LYS A 62 -9.67 -12.36 7.03
N LYS A 63 -9.14 -11.39 7.77
CA LYS A 63 -9.78 -10.78 8.95
C LYS A 63 -10.55 -9.50 8.63
N GLY A 64 -10.31 -8.92 7.46
CA GLY A 64 -10.95 -7.67 7.06
C GLY A 64 -10.18 -6.91 5.99
N LEU A 65 -10.62 -5.69 5.79
CA LEU A 65 -10.10 -4.73 4.83
C LEU A 65 -9.31 -3.66 5.57
N ILE A 66 -8.19 -3.22 4.99
CA ILE A 66 -7.35 -2.15 5.50
C ILE A 66 -7.16 -1.15 4.37
N GLU A 67 -7.53 0.10 4.64
CA GLU A 67 -7.26 1.26 3.80
C GLU A 67 -6.21 2.11 4.50
N VAL A 68 -5.17 2.51 3.78
CA VAL A 68 -4.12 3.40 4.30
C VAL A 68 -4.48 4.83 3.93
N ILE A 69 -4.59 5.70 4.94
CA ILE A 69 -4.84 7.13 4.75
C ILE A 69 -3.53 7.84 5.09
N ASP A 70 -2.82 8.35 4.09
CA ASP A 70 -1.53 9.02 4.31
C ASP A 70 -1.37 10.36 3.62
N ASN A 71 -2.40 10.80 2.90
CA ASN A 71 -2.51 12.13 2.33
C ASN A 71 -3.96 12.65 2.39
N ASP A 72 -4.16 13.92 2.02
CA ASP A 72 -5.48 14.57 2.03
C ASP A 72 -6.39 14.13 0.87
N GLU A 73 -5.86 13.39 -0.12
CA GLU A 73 -6.61 12.88 -1.27
C GLU A 73 -7.30 11.53 -0.97
N ASP A 74 -6.95 10.89 0.15
CA ASP A 74 -7.54 9.64 0.66
C ASP A 74 -8.84 9.87 1.48
#